data_AF-A0A2V8KRC4-F1
#
_entry.id   AF-A0A2V8KRC4-F1
#
_cell.length_a   1.000
_cell.length_b   1.000
_cell.length_c   1.000
_cell.angle_alpha   90.00
_cell.angle_beta   90.00
_cell.angle_gamma   90.00
#
_symmetry.space_group_name_H-M   'P 1'
#
loop_
_entity.id
_entity.type
_entity.pdbx_description
1 polymer ?
#
loop_
_entity_poly.entity_id
_entity_poly.type
_entity_poly.pdbx_seq_one_letter_code
_entity_poly.pdbx_strand_id
1 'polypeptide(L)'
;MNTESHQKVAATHLKRNAYLYVRQSTVRQVFENTESTQRQYALRQPAIALGWPEEQIIVIDSDLGQSGASAVDREGFQKLVAEVGMGRAGIVLGLEVSRLARNSADW
;
A
#
# COMPACT_ATOMS: atom_id res chain seq x y z
N MET A 1 4.58 30.44 19.06
CA MET A 1 3.55 29.38 19.05
C MET A 1 3.26 29.06 17.60
N ASN A 2 3.75 27.94 17.08
CA ASN A 2 3.52 27.56 15.68
C ASN A 2 3.46 26.03 15.60
N THR A 3 2.28 25.49 15.84
CA THR A 3 1.99 24.05 15.76
C THR A 3 0.64 23.83 15.09
N GLU A 4 0.47 24.41 13.90
CA GLU A 4 -0.43 23.80 12.90
C GLU A 4 0.36 22.72 12.17
N SER A 5 0.64 21.63 12.88
CA SER A 5 0.98 20.37 12.26
C SER A 5 -0.26 19.93 11.50
N HIS A 6 -0.40 20.35 10.24
CA HIS A 6 -1.46 19.88 9.35
C HIS A 6 -1.44 18.35 9.36
N GLN A 7 -2.34 17.73 10.13
CA GLN A 7 -2.52 16.30 10.11
C GLN A 7 -2.98 15.96 8.69
N LYS A 8 -2.08 15.36 7.90
CA LYS A 8 -2.37 14.90 6.53
C LYS A 8 -3.51 13.88 6.49
N VAL A 9 -3.82 13.27 7.63
CA VAL A 9 -4.95 12.36 7.83
C VAL A 9 -6.09 13.13 8.49
N ALA A 10 -7.18 13.31 7.77
CA ALA A 10 -8.42 13.89 8.28
C ALA A 10 -9.42 12.79 8.68
N ALA A 11 -10.42 13.13 9.50
CA ALA A 11 -11.48 12.21 9.91
C ALA A 11 -12.26 11.61 8.72
N THR A 12 -12.31 12.32 7.59
CA THR A 12 -12.89 11.82 6.33
C THR A 12 -12.07 10.69 5.72
N HIS A 13 -10.75 10.67 5.89
CA HIS A 13 -9.88 9.57 5.45
C HIS A 13 -10.09 8.32 6.32
N LEU A 14 -10.30 8.49 7.63
CA LEU A 14 -10.54 7.39 8.57
C LEU A 14 -11.90 6.69 8.39
N LYS A 15 -12.81 7.26 7.60
CA LYS A 15 -14.08 6.59 7.21
C LYS A 15 -13.91 5.59 6.08
N ARG A 16 -12.72 5.54 5.48
CA ARG A 16 -12.36 4.72 4.32
C ARG A 16 -11.30 3.71 4.72
N ASN A 17 -11.06 2.69 3.89
CA ASN A 17 -10.07 1.67 4.22
C ASN A 17 -8.64 2.18 4.04
N ALA A 18 -7.73 1.68 4.87
CA ALA A 18 -6.29 1.80 4.67
C ALA A 18 -5.81 0.58 3.88
N TYR A 19 -5.13 0.80 2.76
CA TYR A 19 -4.59 -0.29 1.95
C TYR A 19 -3.08 -0.41 2.15
N LEU A 20 -2.63 -1.60 2.53
CA LEU A 20 -1.21 -1.95 2.58
C LEU A 20 -0.89 -2.83 1.37
N TYR A 21 -0.11 -2.29 0.42
CA TYR A 21 0.31 -3.04 -0.76
C TYR A 21 1.72 -3.59 -0.54
N VAL A 22 1.81 -4.93 -0.48
CA VAL A 22 3.05 -5.67 -0.26
C VAL A 22 3.49 -6.29 -1.58
N ARG A 23 4.75 -6.06 -1.96
CA ARG A 23 5.32 -6.63 -3.18
C ARG A 23 6.76 -7.09 -3.01
N GLN A 24 7.14 -8.10 -3.80
CA GLN A 24 8.51 -8.55 -3.97
C GLN A 24 8.70 -8.98 -5.43
N SER A 25 9.78 -8.53 -6.06
CA SER A 25 9.95 -8.61 -7.52
C SER A 25 10.28 -9.99 -8.08
N THR A 26 10.63 -11.00 -7.27
CA THR A 26 10.79 -12.39 -7.71
C THR A 26 10.58 -13.38 -6.57
N VAL A 27 10.14 -14.61 -6.86
CA VAL A 27 10.09 -15.73 -5.89
C VAL A 27 11.43 -15.90 -5.16
N ARG A 28 12.55 -15.81 -5.89
CA ARG A 28 13.89 -15.86 -5.32
C ARG A 28 14.12 -14.76 -4.28
N GLN A 29 13.70 -13.54 -4.57
CA GLN A 29 13.79 -12.43 -3.62
C GLN A 29 12.84 -12.57 -2.42
N VAL A 30 11.69 -13.24 -2.56
CA VAL A 30 10.81 -13.54 -1.42
C VAL A 30 11.53 -14.45 -0.41
N PHE A 31 12.27 -15.45 -0.89
CA PHE A 31 13.06 -16.34 -0.03
C PHE A 31 14.33 -15.69 0.52
N GLU A 32 15.01 -14.85 -0.28
CA GLU A 32 16.29 -14.24 0.11
C GLU A 32 16.12 -12.93 0.91
N ASN A 33 14.98 -12.22 0.80
CA ASN A 33 14.77 -10.89 1.39
C ASN A 33 13.60 -10.86 2.38
N THR A 34 13.52 -11.85 3.27
CA THR A 34 12.49 -11.97 4.30
C THR A 34 12.35 -10.70 5.17
N GLU A 35 13.46 -10.01 5.47
CA GLU A 35 13.43 -8.73 6.21
C GLU A 35 12.73 -7.60 5.43
N SER A 36 12.83 -7.59 4.10
CA SER A 36 12.13 -6.61 3.26
C SER A 36 10.62 -6.87 3.27
N THR A 37 10.22 -8.14 3.24
CA THR A 37 8.82 -8.55 3.38
C THR A 37 8.27 -8.18 4.77
N GLN A 38 8.99 -8.50 5.85
CA GLN A 38 8.58 -8.15 7.21
C GLN A 38 8.40 -6.65 7.40
N ARG A 39 9.32 -5.83 6.87
CA ARG A 39 9.20 -4.36 6.94
C ARG A 39 7.98 -3.83 6.19
N GLN A 40 7.55 -4.48 5.11
CA GLN A 40 6.32 -4.10 4.42
C GLN A 40 5.09 -4.41 5.27
N TYR A 41 4.99 -5.61 5.84
CA TYR A 41 3.89 -5.94 6.77
C TYR A 41 3.90 -5.05 8.03
N ALA A 42 5.08 -4.62 8.50
CA ALA A 42 5.21 -3.71 9.62
C ALA A 42 4.55 -2.34 9.40
N LEU A 43 4.27 -1.94 8.13
CA LEU A 43 3.51 -0.73 7.81
C LEU A 43 2.05 -0.75 8.30
N ARG A 44 1.54 -1.92 8.72
CA ARG A 44 0.26 -2.02 9.44
C ARG A 44 0.28 -1.18 10.72
N GLN A 45 1.39 -1.18 11.47
CA GLN A 45 1.49 -0.45 12.73
C GLN A 45 1.39 1.07 12.55
N PRO A 46 2.09 1.69 11.59
CA PRO A 46 1.82 3.07 11.19
C PRO A 46 0.35 3.36 10.84
N ALA A 47 -0.35 2.49 10.12
CA ALA A 47 -1.77 2.71 9.80
C ALA A 47 -2.64 2.78 11.07
N ILE A 48 -2.41 1.88 12.02
CA ILE A 48 -3.08 1.88 13.33
C ILE A 48 -2.75 3.16 14.10
N ALA A 49 -1.48 3.55 14.14
CA ALA A 49 -1.03 4.77 14.81
C ALA A 49 -1.62 6.06 14.18
N LEU A 50 -1.99 6.01 12.90
CA LEU A 50 -2.69 7.09 12.21
C LEU A 50 -4.20 7.11 12.49
N GLY A 51 -4.74 6.10 13.18
CA GLY A 51 -6.12 6.05 13.65
C GLY A 51 -7.03 5.10 12.88
N TRP A 52 -6.51 4.28 11.96
CA TRP A 52 -7.32 3.24 11.32
C TRP A 52 -7.57 2.07 12.27
N PRO A 53 -8.83 1.61 12.40
CA PRO A 53 -9.11 0.35 13.09
C PRO A 53 -8.56 -0.83 12.29
N GLU A 54 -8.14 -1.89 12.99
CA GLU A 54 -7.47 -3.02 12.36
C GLU A 54 -8.32 -3.71 11.28
N GLU A 55 -9.63 -3.76 11.45
CA GLU A 55 -10.58 -4.29 10.48
C GLU A 55 -10.66 -3.49 9.17
N GLN A 56 -10.25 -2.22 9.16
CA GLN A 56 -10.22 -1.37 7.97
C GLN A 56 -8.84 -1.33 7.30
N ILE A 57 -7.87 -2.10 7.79
CA ILE A 57 -6.55 -2.23 7.18
C ILE A 57 -6.56 -3.46 6.26
N ILE A 58 -6.62 -3.21 4.96
CA ILE A 58 -6.65 -4.24 3.93
C ILE A 58 -5.23 -4.45 3.41
N VAL A 59 -4.71 -5.66 3.62
CA VAL A 59 -3.42 -6.08 3.07
C VAL A 59 -3.64 -6.70 1.69
N ILE A 60 -2.91 -6.22 0.69
CA ILE A 60 -2.88 -6.75 -0.66
C ILE A 60 -1.46 -7.26 -0.91
N ASP A 61 -1.32 -8.58 -0.89
CA ASP A 61 -0.06 -9.31 -1.06
C ASP A 61 -0.15 -10.41 -2.13
N SER A 62 -1.24 -10.43 -2.90
CA SER A 62 -1.49 -11.36 -4.00
C SER A 62 -0.45 -11.31 -5.13
N ASP A 63 0.31 -10.21 -5.21
CA ASP A 63 1.35 -10.01 -6.22
C ASP A 63 2.76 -10.41 -5.71
N LEU A 64 2.86 -11.03 -4.52
CA LEU A 64 4.13 -11.53 -3.99
C LEU A 64 4.76 -12.58 -4.92
N GLY A 65 6.04 -12.40 -5.24
CA GLY A 65 6.79 -13.35 -6.05
C GLY A 65 6.55 -13.26 -7.54
N GLN A 66 5.67 -12.37 -8.00
CA GLN A 66 5.43 -12.14 -9.42
C GLN A 66 6.51 -11.21 -10.01
N SER A 67 7.12 -11.64 -11.11
CA SER A 67 8.11 -10.82 -11.81
C SER A 67 7.45 -9.64 -12.52
N GLY A 68 8.05 -8.44 -12.42
CA GLY A 68 7.49 -7.21 -12.97
C GLY A 68 7.47 -7.09 -14.49
N ALA A 69 7.61 -8.18 -15.24
CA ALA A 69 7.73 -8.22 -16.70
C ALA A 69 6.41 -7.92 -17.43
N SER A 70 5.26 -8.10 -16.77
CA SER A 70 3.94 -7.78 -17.33
C SER A 70 3.09 -7.08 -16.25
N ALA A 71 2.28 -6.10 -16.66
CA ALA A 71 1.21 -5.53 -15.84
C ALA A 71 -0.08 -6.38 -15.90
N VAL A 72 -0.10 -7.40 -16.77
CA VAL A 72 -1.26 -8.24 -17.08
C VAL A 72 -1.56 -9.23 -15.95
N ASP A 73 -0.57 -9.53 -15.09
CA ASP A 73 -0.72 -10.55 -14.04
C ASP A 73 -0.88 -9.98 -12.60
N ARG A 74 -0.97 -8.66 -12.45
CA ARG A 74 -0.98 -7.97 -11.14
C ARG A 74 -2.38 -7.70 -10.61
N GLU A 75 -3.11 -8.75 -10.26
CA GLU A 75 -4.47 -8.65 -9.73
C GLU A 75 -4.55 -7.80 -8.46
N GLY A 76 -3.54 -7.85 -7.60
CA GLY A 76 -3.48 -7.06 -6.37
C GLY A 76 -3.40 -5.57 -6.66
N PHE A 77 -2.54 -5.20 -7.60
CA PHE A 77 -2.41 -3.82 -8.06
C PHE A 77 -3.70 -3.32 -8.70
N GLN A 78 -4.33 -4.12 -9.58
CA GLN A 78 -5.60 -3.75 -10.21
C GLN A 78 -6.71 -3.51 -9.16
N LYS A 79 -6.80 -4.39 -8.16
CA LYS A 79 -7.71 -4.21 -7.03
C LYS A 79 -7.43 -2.92 -6.27
N LEU A 80 -6.16 -2.63 -5.97
CA LEU A 80 -5.78 -1.39 -5.30
C LEU A 80 -6.21 -0.16 -6.10
N VAL A 81 -5.92 -0.12 -7.40
CA VAL A 81 -6.28 0.99 -8.29
C VAL A 81 -7.80 1.16 -8.35
N ALA A 82 -8.57 0.07 -8.45
CA ALA A 82 -10.02 0.13 -8.46
C ALA A 82 -10.58 0.72 -7.15
N GLU A 83 -10.05 0.31 -5.99
CA GLU A 83 -10.49 0.82 -4.69
C GLU A 83 -10.13 2.30 -4.49
N VAL A 84 -8.99 2.74 -5.02
CA VAL A 84 -8.61 4.17 -5.07
C VAL A 84 -9.57 4.93 -6.00
N GLY A 85 -9.81 4.44 -7.21
CA GLY A 85 -10.70 5.07 -8.20
C GLY A 85 -12.15 5.16 -7.74
N MET A 86 -12.63 4.19 -6.95
CA MET A 86 -13.96 4.23 -6.31
C MET A 86 -14.00 5.14 -5.07
N GLY A 87 -12.90 5.78 -4.69
CA GLY A 87 -12.82 6.63 -3.49
C GLY A 87 -12.96 5.87 -2.17
N ARG A 88 -12.68 4.55 -2.17
CA ARG A 88 -12.76 3.69 -0.98
C ARG A 88 -11.45 3.66 -0.18
N ALA A 89 -10.36 4.16 -0.77
CA ALA A 89 -9.08 4.33 -0.09
C ALA A 89 -9.02 5.66 0.69
N GLY A 90 -8.71 5.55 1.98
CA GLY A 90 -8.36 6.68 2.84
C GLY A 90 -6.85 6.92 2.89
N ILE A 91 -6.06 5.85 2.73
CA ILE A 91 -4.61 5.89 2.58
C ILE A 91 -4.12 4.63 1.85
N VAL A 92 -3.00 4.76 1.14
CA VAL A 92 -2.25 3.63 0.57
C VAL A 92 -0.84 3.66 1.14
N LEU A 93 -0.39 2.53 1.67
CA LEU A 93 0.92 2.34 2.29
C LEU A 93 1.70 1.28 1.51
N GLY A 94 2.99 1.52 1.28
CA GLY A 94 3.92 0.58 0.66
C GLY A 94 5.34 1.12 0.72
N LEU A 95 6.35 0.25 0.87
CA LEU A 95 7.75 0.69 0.99
C LEU A 95 8.38 1.13 -0.33
N GLU A 96 7.87 0.64 -1.46
CA GLU A 96 8.38 1.03 -2.77
C GLU A 96 7.29 1.72 -3.60
N VAL A 97 6.89 2.93 -3.22
CA VAL A 97 5.93 3.72 -4.03
C VAL A 97 6.52 4.11 -5.40
N SER A 98 7.85 4.05 -5.56
CA SER A 98 8.59 4.35 -6.79
C SER A 98 8.31 3.41 -7.99
N ARG A 99 7.55 2.32 -7.84
CA ARG A 99 7.05 1.52 -8.97
C ARG A 99 5.52 1.44 -9.05
N LEU A 100 4.79 2.29 -8.32
CA LEU A 100 3.34 2.40 -8.47
C LEU A 100 2.98 3.01 -9.84
N ALA A 101 3.82 3.91 -10.36
CA ALA A 101 3.84 4.31 -11.76
C ALA A 101 5.25 4.88 -12.06
N ARG A 102 5.81 4.59 -13.23
CA ARG A 102 7.09 5.21 -13.66
C ARG A 102 6.89 6.66 -14.11
N ASN A 103 5.65 7.06 -14.39
CA ASN A 103 5.24 8.42 -14.74
C ASN A 103 3.84 8.73 -14.19
N SER A 104 3.59 9.98 -13.80
CA SER A 104 2.28 10.48 -13.35
C SER A 104 1.17 10.39 -14.40
N ALA A 105 1.53 10.12 -15.67
CA ALA A 105 0.62 9.95 -16.79
C ALA A 105 0.01 8.54 -16.89
N ASP A 106 0.53 7.57 -16.14
CA ASP A 106 -0.06 6.22 -16.02
C ASP A 106 -1.07 6.14 -14.85
N TRP A 107 -1.54 7.30 -14.35
CA TRP A 107 -2.52 7.46 -13.28
C TRP A 107 -3.93 7.69 -13.83
#